data_AF-A0A521RFY2-F1
#
_entry.id   AF-A0A521RFY2-F1
#
_cell.length_a   1.000
_cell.length_b   1.000
_cell.length_c   1.000
_cell.angle_alpha   90.00
_cell.angle_beta   90.00
_cell.angle_gamma   90.00
#
_symmetry.space_group_name_H-M   'P 1'
#
loop_
_entity.id
_entity.type
_entity.pdbx_description
1 polymer ?
#
loop_
_entity_poly.entity_id
_entity_poly.type
_entity_poly.pdbx_seq_one_letter_code
_entity_poly.pdbx_strand_id
1 'polypeptide(L)'
;MTTRPPSQDQQSLAHLLDVEIGGDTFDVAAARVMDAVAPAIGYEPAEQSSERQREFAKSIGLNVIADSKRVASAKIGEALFAKNQDAIATLNLKPRDSVVRVEHFEHEGEMRSVEQEFIVSSIQRNGRVFFKGGNGQGAWPTQLRKHAG
;
A
#
# COMPACT_ATOMS: atom_id res chain seq x y z
N MET A 1 4.09 -2.15 -5.20
CA MET A 1 5.08 -1.44 -4.36
C MET A 1 6.33 -2.27 -4.25
N THR A 2 7.49 -1.64 -4.39
CA THR A 2 8.79 -2.27 -4.23
C THR A 2 9.58 -1.54 -3.16
N THR A 3 10.07 -2.26 -2.15
CA THR A 3 10.95 -1.74 -1.10
C THR A 3 12.41 -1.65 -1.56
N ARG A 4 12.64 -1.74 -2.88
CA ARG A 4 13.98 -1.68 -3.47
C ARG A 4 14.49 -0.25 -3.40
N PRO A 5 15.81 -0.03 -3.30
CA PRO A 5 16.39 1.29 -3.43
C PRO A 5 16.14 1.86 -4.85
N PRO A 6 16.35 3.17 -5.07
CA PRO A 6 16.18 3.80 -6.36
C PRO A 6 17.15 3.22 -7.38
N SER A 7 16.72 3.08 -8.64
CA SER A 7 17.59 2.60 -9.72
C SER A 7 18.68 3.61 -10.08
N GLN A 8 19.73 3.17 -10.79
CA GLN A 8 20.77 4.07 -11.31
C GLN A 8 20.18 5.15 -12.24
N ASP A 9 19.18 4.80 -13.04
CA ASP A 9 18.50 5.76 -13.92
C ASP A 9 17.75 6.84 -13.10
N GLN A 10 17.06 6.44 -12.02
CA GLN A 10 16.40 7.39 -11.13
C GLN A 10 17.40 8.29 -10.41
N GLN A 11 18.53 7.75 -9.95
CA GLN A 11 19.60 8.53 -9.33
C GLN A 11 20.21 9.53 -10.32
N SER A 12 20.45 9.11 -11.56
CA SER A 12 20.99 9.97 -12.62
C SER A 12 20.04 11.10 -12.98
N LEU A 13 18.74 10.80 -13.13
CA LEU A 13 17.70 11.79 -13.38
C LEU A 13 17.52 12.74 -12.19
N ALA A 14 17.48 12.22 -10.97
CA ALA A 14 17.34 13.02 -9.77
C ALA A 14 18.52 14.01 -9.60
N HIS A 15 19.74 13.57 -9.89
CA HIS A 15 20.91 14.45 -9.91
C HIS A 15 20.79 15.54 -10.99
N LEU A 16 20.32 15.20 -12.20
CA LEU A 16 20.12 16.18 -13.28
C LEU A 16 19.05 17.24 -12.93
N LEU A 17 18.05 16.84 -12.16
CA LEU A 17 16.89 17.67 -11.78
C LEU A 17 17.05 18.36 -10.42
N ASP A 18 18.18 18.17 -9.73
CA ASP A 18 18.43 18.64 -8.36
C ASP A 18 17.34 18.18 -7.36
N VAL A 19 16.97 16.91 -7.43
CA VAL A 19 15.96 16.27 -6.57
C VAL A 19 16.64 15.29 -5.61
N GLU A 20 16.36 15.42 -4.31
CA GLU A 20 16.84 14.48 -3.31
C GLU A 20 15.98 13.20 -3.24
N ILE A 21 16.61 12.04 -3.44
CA ILE A 21 15.95 10.71 -3.37
C ILE A 21 16.76 9.66 -2.58
N GLY A 22 17.83 10.05 -1.89
CA GLY A 22 18.83 9.10 -1.36
C GLY A 22 18.31 8.14 -0.29
N GLY A 23 17.30 8.55 0.48
CA GLY A 23 16.64 7.71 1.49
C GLY A 23 15.33 7.07 1.01
N ASP A 24 14.95 7.31 -0.23
CA ASP A 24 13.68 6.83 -0.76
C ASP A 24 13.80 5.41 -1.32
N THR A 25 12.68 4.73 -1.39
CA THR A 25 12.50 3.52 -2.20
C THR A 25 12.35 3.88 -3.68
N PHE A 26 12.38 2.86 -4.53
CA PHE A 26 12.16 2.99 -5.96
C PHE A 26 10.86 3.72 -6.31
N ASP A 27 9.74 3.41 -5.64
CA ASP A 27 8.44 4.00 -5.98
C ASP A 27 8.31 5.44 -5.47
N VAL A 28 8.87 5.75 -4.29
CA VAL A 28 8.89 7.12 -3.76
C VAL A 28 9.83 8.00 -4.59
N ALA A 29 11.01 7.48 -4.96
CA ALA A 29 11.94 8.16 -5.85
C ALA A 29 11.32 8.41 -7.24
N ALA A 30 10.61 7.42 -7.81
CA ALA A 30 9.87 7.59 -9.05
C ALA A 30 8.87 8.74 -8.95
N ALA A 31 8.12 8.81 -7.86
CA ALA A 31 7.13 9.87 -7.65
C ALA A 31 7.79 11.26 -7.56
N ARG A 32 8.91 11.40 -6.84
CA ARG A 32 9.66 12.68 -6.74
C ARG A 32 10.24 13.12 -8.09
N VAL A 33 10.86 12.20 -8.82
CA VAL A 33 11.38 12.49 -10.17
C VAL A 33 10.23 12.90 -11.10
N MET A 34 9.09 12.19 -11.05
CA MET A 34 7.92 12.54 -11.86
C MET A 34 7.38 13.93 -11.51
N ASP A 35 7.33 14.29 -10.23
CA ASP A 35 6.91 15.63 -9.80
C ASP A 35 7.77 16.75 -10.39
N ALA A 36 9.08 16.52 -10.51
CA ALA A 36 10.02 17.47 -11.11
C ALA A 36 9.90 17.54 -12.63
N VAL A 37 9.69 16.40 -13.31
CA VAL A 37 9.62 16.33 -14.77
C VAL A 37 8.26 16.74 -15.32
N ALA A 38 7.17 16.49 -14.58
CA ALA A 38 5.80 16.62 -15.08
C ALA A 38 5.51 17.97 -15.79
N PRO A 39 5.90 19.14 -15.26
CA PRO A 39 5.66 20.41 -15.94
C PRO A 39 6.35 20.52 -17.31
N ALA A 40 7.54 19.94 -17.45
CA ALA A 40 8.34 20.02 -18.68
C ALA A 40 7.81 19.13 -19.82
N ILE A 41 7.06 18.08 -19.47
CA ILE A 41 6.50 17.12 -20.43
C ILE A 41 5.00 17.29 -20.66
N GLY A 42 4.40 18.36 -20.14
CA GLY A 42 2.96 18.62 -20.26
C GLY A 42 2.08 17.62 -19.50
N TYR A 43 2.62 16.97 -18.46
CA TYR A 43 1.87 16.11 -17.54
C TYR A 43 1.31 16.93 -16.38
N GLU A 44 0.34 16.39 -15.62
CA GLU A 44 -0.23 17.15 -14.51
C GLU A 44 0.87 17.56 -13.50
N PRO A 45 0.90 18.81 -13.03
CA PRO A 45 1.91 19.24 -12.05
C PRO A 45 1.73 18.51 -10.72
N ALA A 46 2.75 18.57 -9.87
CA ALA A 46 2.65 18.06 -8.52
C ALA A 46 1.65 18.89 -7.70
N GLU A 47 0.66 18.23 -7.11
CA GLU A 47 -0.27 18.84 -6.16
C GLU A 47 0.04 18.37 -4.75
N GLN A 48 -0.25 19.19 -3.75
CA GLN A 48 -0.11 18.79 -2.35
C GLN A 48 -1.00 17.59 -2.02
N SER A 49 -0.51 16.70 -1.15
CA SER A 49 -1.27 15.55 -0.65
C SER A 49 -2.67 15.95 -0.19
N SER A 50 -3.68 15.15 -0.54
CA SER A 50 -5.06 15.46 -0.19
C SER A 50 -5.32 15.29 1.31
N GLU A 51 -6.39 15.92 1.82
CA GLU A 51 -6.81 15.74 3.21
C GLU A 51 -7.00 14.26 3.57
N ARG A 52 -7.73 13.52 2.74
CA ARG A 52 -7.92 12.08 2.90
C ARG A 52 -6.60 11.30 2.94
N GLN A 53 -5.61 11.66 2.12
CA GLN A 53 -4.28 11.02 2.17
C GLN A 53 -3.55 11.36 3.47
N ARG A 54 -3.61 12.60 3.94
CA ARG A 54 -2.96 13.04 5.18
C ARG A 54 -3.59 12.37 6.40
N GLU A 55 -4.92 12.30 6.46
CA GLU A 55 -5.66 11.61 7.51
C GLU A 55 -5.31 10.12 7.54
N PHE A 56 -5.32 9.48 6.37
CA PHE A 56 -4.99 8.06 6.27
C PHE A 56 -3.53 7.78 6.60
N ALA A 57 -2.59 8.58 6.10
CA ALA A 57 -1.17 8.47 6.44
C ALA A 57 -0.96 8.59 7.96
N LYS A 58 -1.61 9.57 8.58
CA LYS A 58 -1.56 9.76 10.03
C LYS A 58 -2.09 8.53 10.79
N SER A 59 -3.19 7.92 10.34
CA SER A 59 -3.75 6.73 10.99
C SER A 59 -2.82 5.52 10.92
N ILE A 60 -1.90 5.47 9.94
CA ILE A 60 -0.88 4.43 9.82
C ILE A 60 0.51 4.84 10.34
N GLY A 61 0.64 6.00 11.00
CA GLY A 61 1.89 6.47 11.62
C GLY A 61 2.85 7.19 10.67
N LEU A 62 2.39 7.63 9.51
CA LEU A 62 3.17 8.38 8.53
C LEU A 62 2.81 9.88 8.53
N ASN A 63 3.79 10.72 8.22
CA ASN A 63 3.58 12.14 7.93
C ASN A 63 3.85 12.42 6.45
N VAL A 64 2.84 12.92 5.73
CA VAL A 64 2.89 13.26 4.30
C VAL A 64 2.43 14.68 4.00
N ILE A 65 2.40 15.57 5.01
CA ILE A 65 1.87 16.94 4.88
C ILE A 65 2.65 17.77 3.85
N ALA A 66 3.97 17.59 3.82
CA ALA A 66 4.87 18.28 2.90
C ALA A 66 5.04 17.54 1.56
N ASP A 67 4.46 16.36 1.42
CA ASP A 67 4.60 15.56 0.20
C ASP A 67 3.49 15.91 -0.81
N SER A 68 3.78 15.67 -2.09
CA SER A 68 2.77 15.71 -3.15
C SER A 68 1.79 14.54 -3.04
N LYS A 69 0.67 14.59 -3.78
CA LYS A 69 -0.27 13.46 -3.89
C LYS A 69 0.42 12.18 -4.37
N ARG A 70 1.36 12.28 -5.32
CA ARG A 70 2.07 11.11 -5.86
C ARG A 70 3.00 10.51 -4.81
N VAL A 71 3.84 11.33 -4.20
CA VAL A 71 4.78 10.91 -3.15
C VAL A 71 4.05 10.35 -1.94
N ALA A 72 2.97 11.01 -1.50
CA ALA A 72 2.12 10.51 -0.42
C ALA A 72 1.52 9.14 -0.75
N SER A 73 1.03 8.93 -1.98
CA SER A 73 0.48 7.63 -2.40
C SER A 73 1.53 6.52 -2.38
N ALA A 74 2.74 6.81 -2.86
CA ALA A 74 3.85 5.86 -2.84
C ALA A 74 4.22 5.45 -1.40
N LYS A 75 4.44 6.43 -0.52
CA LYS A 75 4.75 6.19 0.90
C LYS A 75 3.65 5.41 1.62
N ILE A 76 2.39 5.78 1.41
CA ILE A 76 1.24 5.10 2.01
C ILE A 76 1.21 3.64 1.59
N GLY A 77 1.31 3.35 0.29
CA GLY A 77 1.20 1.96 -0.14
C GLY A 77 2.43 1.12 0.18
N GLU A 78 3.61 1.71 0.41
CA GLU A 78 4.76 1.00 0.99
C GLU A 78 4.51 0.58 2.42
N ALA A 79 3.98 1.49 3.25
CA ALA A 79 3.62 1.15 4.62
C ALA A 79 2.51 0.09 4.66
N LEU A 80 1.52 0.15 3.76
CA LEU A 80 0.50 -0.89 3.64
C LEU A 80 1.11 -2.22 3.19
N PHE A 81 2.04 -2.20 2.22
CA PHE A 81 2.72 -3.39 1.77
C PHE A 81 3.53 -4.04 2.90
N ALA A 82 4.30 -3.26 3.67
CA ALA A 82 5.03 -3.75 4.84
C ALA A 82 4.09 -4.38 5.87
N LYS A 83 3.02 -3.67 6.26
CA LYS A 83 2.00 -4.21 7.18
C LYS A 83 1.36 -5.51 6.69
N ASN A 84 1.11 -5.62 5.39
CA ASN A 84 0.55 -6.84 4.82
C ASN A 84 1.53 -8.01 4.86
N GLN A 85 2.82 -7.77 4.60
CA GLN A 85 3.85 -8.81 4.72
C GLN A 85 4.04 -9.25 6.17
N ASP A 86 4.06 -8.31 7.11
CA ASP A 86 4.14 -8.61 8.54
C ASP A 86 2.93 -9.42 9.00
N ALA A 87 1.73 -9.09 8.52
CA ALA A 87 0.51 -9.85 8.83
C ALA A 87 0.54 -11.27 8.24
N ILE A 88 1.05 -11.46 7.02
CA ILE A 88 1.25 -12.80 6.43
C ILE A 88 2.19 -13.64 7.31
N ALA A 89 3.32 -13.05 7.72
CA ALA A 89 4.30 -13.71 8.55
C ALA A 89 3.74 -14.03 9.95
N THR A 90 3.09 -13.07 10.58
CA THR A 90 2.50 -13.21 11.94
C THR A 90 1.42 -14.27 11.98
N LEU A 91 0.53 -14.30 10.99
CA LEU A 91 -0.51 -15.31 10.87
C LEU A 91 0.00 -16.65 10.31
N ASN A 92 1.27 -16.69 9.87
CA ASN A 92 1.87 -17.81 9.15
C ASN A 92 0.93 -18.32 8.04
N LEU A 93 0.40 -17.40 7.23
CA LEU A 93 -0.59 -17.71 6.21
C LEU A 93 0.05 -18.49 5.06
N LYS A 94 -0.61 -19.59 4.69
CA LYS A 94 -0.24 -20.41 3.54
C LYS A 94 -1.49 -20.85 2.77
N PRO A 95 -1.33 -21.25 1.49
CA PRO A 95 -2.40 -21.92 0.76
C PRO A 95 -3.01 -23.06 1.57
N ARG A 96 -4.34 -23.17 1.49
CA ARG A 96 -5.21 -24.15 2.19
C ARG A 96 -5.49 -23.86 3.67
N ASP A 97 -4.97 -22.78 4.24
CA ASP A 97 -5.40 -22.34 5.58
C ASP A 97 -6.87 -21.88 5.57
N SER A 98 -7.56 -22.10 6.70
CA SER A 98 -8.89 -21.53 6.97
C SER A 98 -8.75 -20.17 7.67
N VAL A 99 -9.43 -19.16 7.13
CA VAL A 99 -9.37 -17.78 7.61
C VAL A 99 -10.75 -17.15 7.68
N VAL A 100 -10.92 -16.23 8.62
CA VAL A 100 -12.08 -15.34 8.72
C VAL A 100 -11.69 -13.98 8.15
N ARG A 101 -12.41 -13.51 7.15
CA ARG A 101 -12.35 -12.12 6.70
C ARG A 101 -13.31 -11.30 7.55
N VAL A 102 -12.81 -10.22 8.15
CA VAL A 102 -13.60 -9.28 8.95
C VAL A 102 -13.77 -7.99 8.16
N GLU A 103 -14.99 -7.71 7.72
CA GLU A 103 -15.33 -6.46 7.03
C GLU A 103 -16.12 -5.56 7.97
N HIS A 104 -15.58 -4.35 8.21
CA HIS A 104 -16.26 -3.32 8.97
C HIS A 104 -16.96 -2.38 7.99
N PHE A 105 -18.22 -2.07 8.25
CA PHE A 105 -19.01 -1.13 7.45
C PHE A 105 -19.92 -0.31 8.34
N GLU A 106 -20.21 0.91 7.90
CA GLU A 106 -21.19 1.76 8.55
C GLU A 106 -22.58 1.40 8.03
N HIS A 107 -23.51 1.16 8.96
CA HIS A 107 -24.92 0.94 8.66
C HIS A 107 -25.75 1.71 9.67
N GLU A 108 -26.59 2.62 9.17
CA GLU A 108 -27.44 3.50 10.01
C GLU A 108 -26.64 4.32 11.04
N GLY A 109 -25.42 4.74 10.70
CA GLY A 109 -24.53 5.50 11.59
C GLY A 109 -23.83 4.65 12.66
N GLU A 110 -24.06 3.33 12.66
CA GLU A 110 -23.38 2.38 13.54
C GLU A 110 -22.30 1.61 12.77
N MET A 111 -21.13 1.45 13.37
CA MET A 111 -20.10 0.55 12.86
C MET A 111 -20.50 -0.90 13.15
N ARG A 112 -20.76 -1.66 12.08
CA ARG A 112 -21.03 -3.11 12.15
C ARG A 112 -19.89 -3.89 11.52
N SER A 113 -19.76 -5.15 11.90
CA SER A 113 -18.78 -6.08 11.34
C SER A 113 -19.47 -7.34 10.83
N VAL A 114 -19.11 -7.77 9.62
CA VAL A 114 -19.47 -9.09 9.09
C VAL A 114 -18.22 -9.94 9.01
N GLU A 115 -18.35 -11.16 9.53
CA GLU A 115 -17.31 -12.19 9.48
C GLU A 115 -17.71 -13.23 8.44
N GLN A 116 -16.75 -13.60 7.59
CA GLN A 116 -16.95 -14.61 6.54
C GLN A 116 -15.75 -15.54 6.50
N GLU A 117 -16.03 -16.85 6.53
CA GLU A 117 -15.01 -17.89 6.47
C GLU A 117 -14.61 -18.21 5.03
N PHE A 118 -13.32 -18.36 4.82
CA PHE A 118 -12.74 -18.69 3.52
C PHE A 118 -11.56 -19.65 3.67
N ILE A 119 -11.29 -20.40 2.60
CA ILE A 119 -10.06 -21.17 2.45
C ILE A 119 -9.11 -20.40 1.54
N VAL A 120 -7.87 -20.21 1.98
CA VAL A 120 -6.83 -19.57 1.17
C VAL A 120 -6.50 -20.44 -0.05
N SER A 121 -6.61 -19.87 -1.25
CA SER A 121 -6.20 -20.49 -2.50
C SER A 121 -4.74 -20.17 -2.83
N SER A 122 -4.40 -18.88 -2.82
CA SER A 122 -3.06 -18.40 -3.14
C SER A 122 -2.79 -17.06 -2.47
N ILE A 123 -1.51 -16.73 -2.33
CA ILE A 123 -1.03 -15.44 -1.81
C ILE A 123 -0.13 -14.86 -2.89
N GLN A 124 -0.46 -13.67 -3.39
CA GLN A 124 0.30 -12.99 -4.43
C GLN A 124 1.53 -12.29 -3.87
N ARG A 125 2.50 -11.96 -4.75
CA ARG A 125 3.73 -11.24 -4.38
C ARG A 125 3.46 -9.87 -3.73
N ASN A 126 2.34 -9.23 -4.04
CA ASN A 126 1.90 -7.97 -3.43
C ASN A 126 1.27 -8.16 -2.04
N GLY A 127 1.20 -9.39 -1.53
CA GLY A 127 0.59 -9.75 -0.26
C GLY A 127 -0.93 -10.00 -0.32
N ARG A 128 -1.57 -9.86 -1.48
CA ARG A 128 -3.02 -10.09 -1.59
C ARG A 128 -3.34 -11.58 -1.47
N VAL A 129 -4.31 -11.92 -0.63
CA VAL A 129 -4.77 -13.30 -0.38
C VAL A 129 -6.03 -13.57 -1.19
N PHE A 130 -6.05 -14.65 -1.96
CA PHE A 130 -7.21 -15.08 -2.75
C PHE A 130 -7.86 -16.31 -2.13
N PHE A 131 -9.19 -16.40 -2.24
CA PHE A 131 -9.97 -17.48 -1.64
C PHE A 131 -10.40 -18.54 -2.66
N LYS A 132 -10.48 -19.80 -2.22
CA LYS A 132 -10.95 -20.92 -3.02
C LYS A 132 -12.47 -20.81 -3.23
N GLY A 133 -12.93 -20.95 -4.47
CA GLY A 133 -14.35 -20.87 -4.81
C GLY A 133 -14.96 -19.46 -4.73
N GLY A 134 -14.17 -18.43 -4.44
CA GLY A 134 -14.64 -17.06 -4.26
C GLY A 134 -14.80 -16.24 -5.56
N ASN A 135 -14.77 -16.85 -6.75
CA ASN A 135 -14.90 -16.11 -8.04
C ASN A 135 -13.99 -14.88 -8.18
N GLY A 136 -12.74 -14.96 -7.71
CA GLY A 136 -11.79 -13.84 -7.70
C GLY A 136 -11.83 -12.96 -6.46
N GLN A 137 -12.66 -13.30 -5.46
CA GLN A 137 -12.61 -12.67 -4.14
C GLN A 137 -11.25 -12.90 -3.47
N GLY A 138 -10.83 -11.86 -2.77
CA GLY A 138 -9.60 -11.85 -1.99
C GLY A 138 -9.55 -10.64 -1.08
N ALA A 139 -8.72 -10.71 -0.06
CA ALA A 139 -8.58 -9.69 0.97
C ALA A 139 -7.12 -9.37 1.24
N TRP A 140 -6.90 -8.26 1.92
CA TRP A 140 -5.59 -7.98 2.52
C TRP A 140 -5.39 -8.82 3.78
N PRO A 141 -4.17 -9.31 4.05
CA PRO A 141 -3.87 -10.10 5.26
C PRO A 141 -4.26 -9.40 6.56
N THR A 142 -4.17 -8.08 6.61
CA THR A 142 -4.58 -7.23 7.73
C THR A 142 -6.10 -7.24 8.00
N GLN A 143 -6.90 -7.78 7.08
CA GLN A 143 -8.36 -7.97 7.21
C GLN A 143 -8.72 -9.42 7.60
N LEU A 144 -7.72 -10.28 7.83
CA LEU A 144 -7.91 -11.69 8.10
C LEU A 144 -7.57 -12.04 9.54
N ARG A 145 -8.32 -12.99 10.08
CA ARG A 145 -7.94 -13.76 11.27
C ARG A 145 -7.79 -15.22 10.85
N LYS A 146 -6.76 -15.89 11.35
CA LYS A 146 -6.61 -17.34 11.17
C LYS A 146 -7.34 -18.04 12.30
N HIS A 147 -8.12 -19.08 11.98
CA HIS A 147 -8.65 -19.94 13.05
C HIS A 147 -7.46 -20.59 13.76
N ALA A 148 -7.45 -20.55 15.10
CA ALA A 148 -6.54 -21.38 15.87
C ALA A 148 -6.88 -22.84 15.56
N GLY A 149 -5.93 -23.55 14.94
CA GLY A 149 -5.97 -25.01 14.83
C GLY A 149 -5.42 -25.63 16.09
#